data_AF-A0A2W6BZE8-F1
#
_entry.id   AF-A0A2W6BZE8-F1
#
_cell.length_a   1.000
_cell.length_b   1.000
_cell.length_c   1.000
_cell.angle_alpha   90.00
_cell.angle_beta   90.00
_cell.angle_gamma   90.00
#
_symmetry.space_group_name_H-M   'P 1'
#
loop_
_entity.id
_entity.type
_entity.pdbx_description
1 polymer ?
#
loop_
_entity_poly.entity_id
_entity_poly.type
_entity_poly.pdbx_seq_one_letter_code
_entity_poly.pdbx_strand_id
1 'polypeptide(L)' 'MIIDTSAVLAILRAESEARSCAHAIERSAVRRISAGNFLETAIVIDSSR' A
#
# COMPACT_ATOMS: atom_id res chain seq x y z
N MET A 1 6.09 -9.95 -5.22
CA MET A 1 5.80 -9.33 -3.91
C MET A 1 4.34 -9.49 -3.56
N ILE A 2 4.03 -9.74 -2.29
CA ILE A 2 2.69 -9.56 -1.72
C ILE A 2 2.69 -8.22 -1.00
N ILE A 3 1.72 -7.36 -1.31
CA ILE A 3 1.62 -6.00 -0.78
C ILE A 3 0.70 -6.02 0.44
N ASP A 4 1.16 -5.39 1.50
CA ASP A 4 0.39 -5.18 2.73
C ASP A 4 -0.34 -3.83 2.72
N THR A 5 -1.42 -3.71 3.51
CA THR A 5 -2.17 -2.46 3.69
C THR A 5 -1.26 -1.31 4.10
N SER A 6 -0.36 -1.54 5.06
CA SER A 6 0.56 -0.51 5.57
C SER A 6 1.43 0.11 4.48
N ALA A 7 1.93 -0.69 3.53
CA ALA A 7 2.76 -0.19 2.43
C ALA A 7 1.97 0.70 1.45
N VAL A 8 0.69 0.40 1.23
CA VAL A 8 -0.18 1.25 0.39
C VAL A 8 -0.54 2.54 1.13
N LEU A 9 -0.87 2.44 2.41
CA LEU A 9 -1.16 3.62 3.25
C LEU A 9 0.05 4.56 3.36
N ALA A 10 1.25 4.02 3.53
CA ALA A 10 2.48 4.83 3.58
C ALA A 10 2.63 5.69 2.31
N ILE A 11 2.33 5.13 1.14
CA ILE A 11 2.36 5.87 -0.13
C ILE A 11 1.24 6.92 -0.20
N LEU A 12 0.00 6.51 0.06
CA LEU A 12 -1.17 7.40 -0.07
C LEU A 12 -1.17 8.55 0.93
N ARG A 13 -0.58 8.35 2.12
CA ARG A 13 -0.47 9.34 3.20
C ARG A 13 0.86 10.12 3.19
N ALA A 14 1.73 9.87 2.21
CA ALA A 14 3.04 10.49 2.11
C ALA A 14 3.89 10.34 3.39
N GLU A 15 3.89 9.15 3.99
CA GLU A 15 4.73 8.81 5.13
C GLU A 15 6.22 8.74 4.72
N SER A 16 7.14 8.68 5.71
CA SER A 16 8.59 8.68 5.45
C SER A 16 9.03 7.55 4.50
N GLU A 17 8.39 6.39 4.60
CA GLU A 17 8.68 5.19 3.81
C GLU A 17 7.99 5.17 2.43
N ALA A 18 7.20 6.19 2.08
CA ALA A 18 6.44 6.19 0.83
C ALA A 18 7.29 5.88 -0.40
N ARG A 19 8.47 6.51 -0.52
CA ARG A 19 9.38 6.30 -1.66
C ARG A 19 10.01 4.91 -1.64
N SER A 20 10.41 4.40 -0.48
CA SER A 20 11.04 3.08 -0.36
C SER A 20 10.04 1.98 -0.72
N CYS A 21 8.80 2.09 -0.21
CA CYS A 21 7.69 1.20 -0.58
C CYS A 21 7.37 1.25 -2.08
N ALA A 22 7.23 2.45 -2.66
CA ALA A 22 6.91 2.61 -4.08
C ALA A 22 7.98 1.99 -4.99
N HIS A 23 9.26 2.24 -4.71
CA HIS A 23 10.36 1.65 -5.48
C HIS A 23 10.46 0.13 -5.32
N ALA A 24 10.20 -0.41 -4.13
CA ALA A 24 10.17 -1.85 -3.92
C ALA A 24 9.07 -2.49 -4.77
N ILE A 25 7.85 -1.92 -4.74
CA ILE A 25 6.71 -2.38 -5.54
C ILE A 25 7.05 -2.30 -7.02
N GLU A 26 7.58 -1.17 -7.49
CA GLU A 26 7.97 -0.95 -8.89
C GLU A 26 8.99 -1.99 -9.39
N ARG A 27 9.98 -2.37 -8.58
CA ARG A 27 11.01 -3.34 -8.99
C ARG A 27 10.53 -4.80 -9.02
N SER A 28 9.39 -5.11 -8.42
CA SER A 28 8.89 -6.48 -8.37
C SER A 28 8.15 -6.88 -9.66
N ALA A 29 8.67 -7.88 -10.38
CA ALA A 29 8.07 -8.37 -11.63
C ALA A 29 6.58 -8.77 -11.48
N VAL A 30 6.21 -9.35 -10.34
CA VAL A 30 4.81 -9.69 -10.02
C VAL A 30 4.37 -9.02 -8.72
N ARG A 31 3.23 -8.32 -8.75
CA ARG A 31 2.67 -7.56 -7.64
C ARG A 31 1.29 -8.11 -7.35
N ARG A 32 1.07 -8.59 -6.13
CA ARG A 32 -0.23 -9.11 -5.68
C ARG A 32 -0.58 -8.46 -4.36
N ILE A 33 -1.87 -8.30 -4.11
CA ILE A 33 -2.41 -7.85 -2.84
C ILE A 33 -3.53 -8.81 -2.45
N SER A 34 -3.67 -9.09 -1.16
CA SER A 34 -4.84 -9.81 -0.64
C SER A 34 -6.10 -8.96 -0.87
N ALA A 35 -7.23 -9.59 -1.21
CA ALA A 35 -8.51 -8.90 -1.29
C ALA A 35 -8.89 -8.24 0.06
N GLY A 36 -8.52 -8.87 1.18
CA GLY A 36 -8.71 -8.31 2.52
C GLY A 36 -7.89 -7.04 2.74
N ASN A 37 -6.60 -7.05 2.40
CA ASN A 37 -5.72 -5.88 2.56
C ASN A 37 -6.13 -4.73 1.62
N PHE A 38 -6.62 -5.06 0.42
CA PHE A 38 -7.17 -4.06 -0.48
C PHE A 38 -8.42 -3.39 0.12
N LEU A 39 -9.33 -4.18 0.68
CA LEU A 39 -10.53 -3.66 1.36
C LEU A 39 -10.16 -2.83 2.59
N GLU A 40 -9.24 -3.29 3.44
CA GLU A 40 -8.78 -2.57 4.61
C GLU A 40 -8.18 -1.21 4.23
N THR A 41 -7.33 -1.17 3.20
CA THR A 41 -6.77 0.08 2.66
C THR A 41 -7.89 1.07 2.30
N ALA A 42 -8.93 0.61 1.61
CA ALA A 42 -10.06 1.45 1.22
C ALA A 42 -10.84 1.96 2.44
N ILE A 43 -11.13 1.11 3.43
CA ILE A 43 -11.82 1.48 4.67
C ILE A 43 -11.02 2.56 5.42
N VAL A 44 -9.70 2.40 5.55
CA VAL A 44 -8.86 3.33 6.31
C VAL A 44 -8.73 4.69 5.61
N ILE A 45 -8.63 4.71 4.28
CA ILE A 45 -8.58 5.97 3.52
C ILE A 45 -9.92 6.69 3.56
N ASP A 46 -11.04 5.98 3.36
CA ASP A 46 -12.36 6.61 3.32
C ASP A 46 -12.80 7.12 4.71
N SER A 47 -12.48 6.40 5.78
CA SER A 47 -12.78 6.82 7.16
C SER A 47 -11.98 8.04 7.64
N SER A 48 -10.95 8.46 6.90
CA SER A 48 -10.13 9.63 7.22
C SER A 48 -10.56 10.91 6.48
N ARG A 49 -11.79 10.94 5.94
CA ARG A 49 -12.42 12.14 5.38
C ARG A 49 -12.84 13.15 6.43
#